data_AF-A0A7K4GW30-F1
#
_entry.id   AF-A0A7K4GW30-F1
#
_cell.length_a   1.000
_cell.length_b   1.000
_cell.length_c   1.000
_cell.angle_alpha   90.00
_cell.angle_beta   90.00
_cell.angle_gamma   90.00
#
_symmetry.space_group_name_H-M   'P 1'
#
loop_
_entity.id
_entity.type
_entity.pdbx_description
1 polymer ?
#
loop_
_entity_poly.entity_id
_entity_poly.type
_entity_poly.pdbx_seq_one_letter_code
_entity_poly.pdbx_strand_id
1 'polypeptide(L)'
;QDIEFGGSEVYLLDVEKNHFVHTNHFLKNEKLNSKPELLLSSFNRYKIASNLAKSYRTQSLEFMKSILLDDTDSELPICRKYIPGRVKEKVGTVCTILMDLNQEVMHITKGSPLHNPFTKISLN
;
A
#
# COMPACT_ATOMS: atom_id res chain seq x y z
N GLN A 1 13.42 -1.33 10.61
CA GLN A 1 13.87 -2.22 9.53
C GLN A 1 12.69 -3.08 9.17
N ASP A 2 12.33 -3.14 7.89
CA ASP A 2 11.19 -3.91 7.40
C ASP A 2 11.60 -5.35 7.08
N ILE A 3 10.68 -6.30 7.23
CA ILE A 3 10.98 -7.73 7.23
C ILE A 3 9.92 -8.49 6.42
N GLU A 4 10.35 -9.42 5.55
CA GLU A 4 9.49 -10.43 4.95
C GLU A 4 9.77 -11.81 5.57
N PHE A 5 8.72 -12.57 5.84
CA PHE A 5 8.81 -13.93 6.36
C PHE A 5 8.31 -14.92 5.31
N GLY A 6 9.07 -15.98 5.06
CA GLY A 6 8.73 -17.03 4.08
C GLY A 6 9.10 -18.41 4.60
N GLY A 7 8.13 -19.15 5.16
CA GLY A 7 8.42 -20.43 5.82
C GLY A 7 9.31 -20.22 7.05
N SER A 8 10.47 -20.87 7.09
CA SER A 8 11.50 -20.68 8.12
C SER A 8 12.46 -19.51 7.84
N GLU A 9 12.35 -18.89 6.66
CA GLU A 9 13.29 -17.87 6.21
C GLU A 9 12.84 -16.47 6.62
N VAL A 10 13.82 -15.62 6.93
CA VAL A 10 13.65 -14.21 7.29
C VAL A 10 14.45 -13.35 6.32
N TYR A 11 13.79 -12.38 5.69
CA TYR A 11 14.42 -11.47 4.75
C TYR A 11 14.35 -10.04 5.27
N LEU A 12 15.51 -9.43 5.48
CA LEU A 12 15.61 -8.02 5.83
C LEU A 12 15.54 -7.16 4.57
N LEU A 13 14.65 -6.18 4.57
CA LEU A 13 14.47 -5.24 3.47
C LEU A 13 15.25 -3.95 3.74
N ASP A 14 15.96 -3.51 2.70
CA ASP A 14 16.71 -2.27 2.71
C ASP A 14 15.79 -1.10 2.33
N VAL A 15 15.79 -0.04 3.13
CA VAL A 15 15.01 1.17 2.83
C VAL A 15 15.83 2.05 1.88
N GLU A 16 15.49 2.05 0.60
CA GLU A 16 16.13 2.95 -0.36
C GLU A 16 15.66 4.40 -0.17
N LYS A 17 16.60 5.34 -0.03
CA LYS A 17 16.36 6.79 -0.16
C LYS A 17 15.17 7.32 0.67
N ASN A 18 15.05 6.88 1.91
CA ASN A 18 14.02 7.32 2.88
C ASN A 18 12.56 7.02 2.51
N HIS A 19 12.30 6.14 1.53
CA HIS A 19 10.95 5.72 1.17
C HIS A 19 10.88 4.20 1.20
N PHE A 20 9.82 3.67 1.80
CA PHE A 20 9.55 2.24 1.81
C PHE A 20 8.15 1.99 1.26
N VAL A 21 8.05 1.05 0.33
CA VAL A 21 6.79 0.62 -0.28
C VAL A 21 6.79 -0.90 -0.25
N HIS A 22 5.66 -1.50 0.11
CA HIS A 22 5.48 -2.94 0.08
C HIS A 22 4.05 -3.28 -0.34
N THR A 23 3.84 -4.47 -0.90
CA THR A 23 2.50 -4.94 -1.26
C THR A 23 2.27 -6.38 -0.81
N ASN A 24 2.08 -7.34 -1.72
CA ASN A 24 1.71 -8.73 -1.42
C ASN A 24 2.57 -9.76 -2.17
N HIS A 25 3.70 -9.34 -2.73
CA HIS A 25 4.72 -10.21 -3.30
C HIS A 25 6.04 -9.99 -2.56
N PHE A 26 6.91 -10.99 -2.59
CA PHE A 26 8.25 -10.91 -2.00
C PHE A 26 9.14 -9.98 -2.84
N LEU A 27 9.79 -9.03 -2.18
CA LEU A 27 10.77 -8.12 -2.77
C LEU A 27 12.18 -8.70 -2.71
N LYS A 28 12.54 -9.43 -1.63
CA LYS A 28 13.91 -9.96 -1.48
C LYS A 28 14.13 -11.29 -2.19
N ASN A 29 13.14 -12.17 -2.14
CA ASN A 29 13.22 -13.50 -2.74
C ASN A 29 12.11 -13.73 -3.77
N GLU A 30 12.35 -13.27 -5.00
CA GLU A 30 11.39 -13.36 -6.10
C GLU A 30 10.98 -14.81 -6.44
N LYS A 31 11.81 -15.82 -6.12
CA LYS A 31 11.48 -17.23 -6.36
C LYS A 31 10.27 -17.71 -5.54
N LEU A 32 9.96 -17.04 -4.43
CA LEU A 32 8.78 -17.35 -3.61
C LEU A 32 7.48 -16.84 -4.26
N ASN A 33 7.56 -15.97 -5.27
CA ASN A 33 6.42 -15.49 -6.06
C ASN A 33 6.02 -16.52 -7.14
N SER A 34 5.77 -17.77 -6.73
CA SER A 34 5.60 -18.95 -7.61
C SER A 34 4.45 -18.89 -8.63
N LYS A 35 3.49 -17.95 -8.47
CA LYS A 35 2.34 -17.74 -9.36
C LYS A 35 2.19 -16.25 -9.71
N PRO A 36 3.11 -15.67 -10.51
CA PRO A 36 3.16 -14.24 -10.77
C PRO A 36 1.88 -13.69 -11.43
N GLU A 37 1.16 -14.51 -12.20
CA GLU A 37 -0.12 -14.18 -12.82
C GLU A 37 -1.25 -13.91 -11.81
N LEU A 38 -1.13 -14.43 -10.58
CA LEU A 38 -2.05 -14.13 -9.49
C LEU A 38 -1.63 -12.85 -8.71
N LEU A 39 -0.41 -12.37 -8.94
CA LEU A 39 0.20 -11.24 -8.24
C LEU A 39 0.23 -9.96 -9.08
N LEU A 40 -0.39 -9.94 -10.26
CA LEU A 40 -0.43 -8.77 -11.16
C LEU A 40 -0.84 -7.49 -10.42
N SER A 41 -1.88 -7.55 -9.59
CA SER A 41 -2.32 -6.40 -8.77
C SER A 41 -1.24 -5.95 -7.79
N SER A 42 -0.48 -6.89 -7.23
CA SER A 42 0.60 -6.57 -6.30
C SER A 42 1.75 -5.88 -7.01
N PHE A 43 2.21 -6.42 -8.14
CA PHE A 43 3.29 -5.83 -8.92
C PHE A 43 2.91 -4.44 -9.44
N ASN A 44 1.68 -4.27 -9.95
CA ASN A 44 1.22 -2.99 -10.46
C ASN A 44 1.17 -1.91 -9.36
N ARG A 45 0.53 -2.21 -8.23
CA ARG A 45 0.46 -1.28 -7.09
C ARG A 45 1.84 -0.91 -6.56
N TYR A 46 2.75 -1.87 -6.47
CA TYR A 46 4.12 -1.60 -6.05
C TYR A 46 4.81 -0.64 -7.02
N LYS A 47 4.75 -0.93 -8.33
CA LYS A 47 5.35 -0.06 -9.36
C LYS A 47 4.80 1.37 -9.27
N ILE A 48 3.49 1.54 -9.20
CA ILE A 48 2.85 2.86 -9.12
C ILE A 48 3.26 3.57 -7.83
N ALA A 49 3.09 2.94 -6.68
CA ALA A 49 3.40 3.54 -5.38
C ALA A 49 4.89 3.88 -5.25
N SER A 50 5.80 3.01 -5.70
CA SER A 50 7.24 3.27 -5.71
C SER A 50 7.60 4.45 -6.62
N ASN A 51 6.97 4.57 -7.79
CA ASN A 51 7.23 5.68 -8.70
C ASN A 51 6.72 7.01 -8.11
N LEU A 52 5.51 7.01 -7.54
CA LEU A 52 4.96 8.18 -6.86
C LEU A 52 5.84 8.57 -5.67
N ALA A 53 6.20 7.62 -4.79
CA ALA A 53 7.04 7.88 -3.62
C ALA A 53 8.42 8.45 -4.01
N LYS A 54 9.02 8.00 -5.11
CA LYS A 54 10.32 8.50 -5.59
C LYS A 54 10.27 9.88 -6.25
N SER A 55 9.10 10.36 -6.69
CA SER A 55 9.00 11.60 -7.45
C SER A 55 8.99 12.87 -6.59
N TYR A 56 8.83 12.74 -5.26
CA TYR A 56 8.80 13.88 -4.34
C TYR A 56 9.94 13.83 -3.32
N ARG A 57 10.57 14.98 -3.07
CA ARG A 57 11.63 15.12 -2.06
C ARG A 57 11.11 15.22 -0.63
N THR A 58 9.86 15.65 -0.45
CA THR A 58 9.24 15.88 0.87
C THR A 58 7.91 15.13 0.95
N GLN A 59 7.75 14.29 1.96
CA GLN A 59 6.53 13.54 2.21
C GLN A 59 5.56 14.39 3.04
N SER A 60 4.58 15.02 2.39
CA SER A 60 3.48 15.71 3.08
C SER A 60 2.29 14.77 3.29
N LEU A 61 1.41 15.08 4.25
CA LEU A 61 0.18 14.31 4.45
C LEU A 61 -0.67 14.24 3.17
N GLU A 62 -0.83 15.35 2.47
CA GLU A 62 -1.61 15.41 1.22
C GLU A 62 -0.97 14.57 0.10
N PHE A 63 0.36 14.53 0.04
CA PHE A 63 1.06 13.66 -0.88
C PHE A 63 0.87 12.18 -0.54
N MET A 64 0.98 11.79 0.73
CA MET A 64 0.74 10.40 1.13
C MET A 64 -0.71 9.98 0.86
N LYS A 65 -1.68 10.90 1.02
CA LYS A 65 -3.07 10.66 0.63
C LYS A 65 -3.20 10.43 -0.87
N SER A 66 -2.51 11.20 -1.72
CA SER A 66 -2.64 11.05 -3.17
C SER A 66 -2.17 9.68 -3.66
N ILE A 67 -1.13 9.10 -3.06
CA ILE A 67 -0.71 7.72 -3.32
C ILE A 67 -1.82 6.73 -2.95
N LEU A 68 -2.42 6.89 -1.77
CA LEU A 68 -3.43 5.97 -1.26
C LEU A 68 -4.81 6.13 -1.94
N LEU A 69 -5.03 7.26 -2.60
CA LEU A 69 -6.22 7.57 -3.41
C LEU A 69 -6.06 7.14 -4.87
N ASP A 70 -4.88 6.71 -5.31
CA ASP A 70 -4.62 6.34 -6.71
C ASP A 70 -5.60 5.28 -7.21
N ASP A 71 -6.41 5.68 -8.20
CA ASP A 71 -7.35 4.85 -8.95
C ASP A 71 -7.13 4.95 -10.46
N THR A 72 -5.92 5.38 -10.87
CA THR A 72 -5.56 5.66 -12.26
C THR A 72 -5.60 4.41 -13.15
N ASP A 73 -5.27 3.25 -12.59
CA ASP A 73 -5.46 1.95 -13.24
C ASP A 73 -6.85 1.41 -12.92
N SER A 74 -7.72 1.26 -13.93
CA SER A 74 -9.09 0.82 -13.75
C SER A 74 -9.22 -0.66 -13.33
N GLU A 75 -8.20 -1.48 -13.56
CA GLU A 75 -8.22 -2.92 -13.28
C GLU A 75 -7.46 -3.26 -11.99
N LEU A 76 -6.29 -2.63 -11.80
CA LEU A 76 -5.34 -2.94 -10.75
C LEU A 76 -4.90 -1.69 -9.92
N PRO A 77 -5.84 -0.85 -9.45
CA PRO A 77 -5.53 0.39 -8.72
C PRO A 77 -4.97 0.11 -7.32
N ILE A 78 -4.33 1.12 -6.71
CA ILE A 78 -4.00 1.11 -5.27
C ILE A 78 -5.29 1.21 -4.45
N CYS A 79 -6.13 2.20 -4.74
CA CYS A 79 -7.44 2.37 -4.11
C CYS A 79 -8.49 1.52 -4.82
N ARG A 80 -8.69 0.30 -4.33
CA ARG A 80 -9.47 -0.70 -5.04
C ARG A 80 -10.97 -0.60 -4.75
N LYS A 81 -11.77 -0.44 -5.81
CA LYS A 81 -13.23 -0.62 -5.76
C LYS A 81 -13.56 -2.09 -5.47
N TYR A 82 -14.66 -2.35 -4.78
CA TYR A 82 -15.09 -3.72 -4.51
C TYR A 82 -15.48 -4.41 -5.81
N ILE A 83 -14.71 -5.43 -6.19
CA ILE A 83 -15.01 -6.31 -7.32
C ILE A 83 -15.17 -7.75 -6.81
N PRO A 84 -15.89 -8.63 -7.52
CA PRO A 84 -15.91 -10.06 -7.20
C PRO A 84 -14.47 -10.62 -7.12
N GLY A 85 -14.15 -11.33 -6.03
CA GLY A 85 -12.86 -11.98 -5.87
C GLY A 85 -12.81 -13.32 -6.59
N ARG A 86 -11.63 -13.75 -7.03
CA ARG A 86 -11.42 -15.09 -7.60
C ARG A 86 -11.55 -16.22 -6.55
N VAL A 87 -11.32 -15.91 -5.27
CA VAL A 87 -11.26 -16.89 -4.16
C VAL A 87 -12.15 -16.50 -2.96
N LYS A 88 -12.43 -15.21 -2.74
CA LYS A 88 -13.25 -14.69 -1.62
C LYS A 88 -14.41 -13.83 -2.11
N GLU A 89 -15.41 -13.64 -1.22
CA GLU A 89 -16.52 -12.70 -1.36
C GLU A 89 -16.02 -11.25 -1.44
N LYS A 90 -15.80 -10.77 -2.66
CA LYS A 90 -15.37 -9.42 -3.05
C LYS A 90 -13.99 -8.97 -2.49
N VAL A 91 -13.25 -8.22 -3.30
CA VAL A 91 -11.94 -7.65 -2.95
C VAL A 91 -11.97 -6.15 -3.23
N GLY A 92 -11.56 -5.33 -2.26
CA GLY A 92 -11.54 -3.87 -2.34
C GLY A 92 -10.81 -3.27 -1.16
N THR A 93 -10.57 -1.95 -1.19
CA THR A 93 -10.00 -1.20 -0.07
C THR A 93 -11.04 -1.10 1.05
N VAL A 94 -10.76 -1.76 2.18
CA VAL A 94 -11.66 -1.83 3.33
C VAL A 94 -11.40 -0.72 4.35
N CYS A 95 -10.19 -0.17 4.35
CA CYS A 95 -9.74 0.87 5.28
C CYS A 95 -8.47 1.52 4.71
N THR A 96 -8.30 2.80 4.98
CA THR A 96 -7.03 3.51 4.74
C THR A 96 -6.62 4.23 6.01
N ILE A 97 -5.35 4.10 6.38
CA ILE A 97 -4.75 4.69 7.58
C ILE A 97 -3.51 5.47 7.15
N LEU A 98 -3.38 6.70 7.65
CA LEU A 98 -2.15 7.48 7.63
C LEU A 98 -1.83 7.92 9.05
N MET A 99 -0.56 7.88 9.44
CA MET A 99 -0.12 8.38 10.74
C MET A 99 0.82 9.56 10.51
N ASP A 100 0.42 10.75 10.94
CA ASP A 100 1.30 11.91 11.02
C ASP A 100 1.99 11.89 12.39
N LEU A 101 3.23 11.42 12.41
CA LEU A 101 4.02 11.28 13.63
C LEU A 101 4.53 12.62 14.18
N ASN A 102 4.61 13.66 13.35
CA ASN A 102 5.01 14.99 13.83
C ASN A 102 3.89 15.64 14.66
N GLN A 103 2.65 15.34 14.29
CA GLN A 103 1.46 15.85 14.97
C GLN A 103 0.84 14.85 15.96
N GLU A 104 1.35 13.62 16.01
CA GLU A 104 0.76 12.51 16.80
C GLU A 104 -0.71 12.27 16.45
N VAL A 105 -1.05 12.31 15.16
CA VAL A 105 -2.43 12.12 14.68
C VAL A 105 -2.52 11.00 13.66
N MET A 106 -3.47 10.09 13.86
CA MET A 106 -3.88 9.10 12.87
C MET A 106 -5.08 9.63 12.06
N HIS A 107 -4.93 9.64 10.74
CA HIS A 107 -6.00 9.86 9.79
C HIS A 107 -6.52 8.50 9.30
N ILE A 108 -7.77 8.18 9.58
CA ILE A 108 -8.38 6.88 9.24
C ILE A 108 -9.69 7.07 8.50
N THR A 109 -9.95 6.20 7.53
CA THR A 109 -11.26 6.09 6.88
C THR A 109 -11.65 4.64 6.71
N LYS A 110 -12.92 4.34 7.03
CA LYS A 110 -13.53 3.03 6.82
C LYS A 110 -14.07 2.97 5.40
N GLY A 111 -13.74 1.92 4.66
CA GLY A 111 -14.03 1.80 3.23
C GLY A 111 -13.03 2.56 2.37
N SER A 112 -13.45 2.90 1.15
CA SER A 112 -12.58 3.60 0.19
C SER A 112 -12.43 5.09 0.57
N PRO A 113 -11.19 5.63 0.60
CA PRO A 113 -10.93 7.06 0.80
C PRO A 113 -11.47 7.95 -0.33
N LEU A 114 -11.85 7.39 -1.49
CA LEU A 114 -12.50 8.12 -2.59
C LEU A 114 -13.94 8.56 -2.26
N HIS A 115 -14.57 7.87 -1.31
CA HIS A 115 -15.99 8.07 -0.98
C HIS A 115 -16.21 8.41 0.48
N ASN A 116 -15.22 8.19 1.35
CA ASN A 116 -15.35 8.35 2.78
C ASN A 116 -14.25 9.30 3.29
N PRO A 117 -14.61 10.39 3.98
CA PRO A 117 -13.64 11.35 4.50
C PRO A 117 -12.76 10.71 5.60
N PHE A 118 -11.55 11.23 5.76
CA PHE A 118 -10.67 10.83 6.86
C PHE A 118 -11.16 11.44 8.18
N THR A 119 -11.33 10.59 9.18
CA THR A 119 -11.46 10.97 10.59
C THR A 119 -10.08 11.07 11.22
N LYS A 120 -9.91 11.93 12.22
CA LYS A 120 -8.65 12.09 12.96
C LYS A 120 -8.78 11.46 14.35
N ILE A 121 -7.76 10.71 14.77
CA ILE A 121 -7.62 10.13 16.09
C ILE A 121 -6.29 10.62 16.66
N SER A 122 -6.30 11.14 17.90
CA SER A 122 -5.07 11.47 18.61
C SER A 122 -4.32 10.21 19.00
N LEU A 123 -3.00 10.20 18.88
CA LEU A 123 -2.14 9.08 19.26
C LEU A 123 -1.56 9.23 20.68
N ASN A 124 -1.93 10.29 21.40
CA ASN A 124 -1.57 10.57 22.79
C ASN A 124 -2.66 10.23 23.80
#